data_AF-A0A845DK05-F1
#
_entry.id   AF-A0A845DK05-F1
#
_cell.length_a   1.000
_cell.length_b   1.000
_cell.length_c   1.000
_cell.angle_alpha   90.00
_cell.angle_beta   90.00
_cell.angle_gamma   90.00
#
_symmetry.space_group_name_H-M   'P 1'
#
loop_
_entity.id
_entity.type
_entity.pdbx_description
1 polymer ?
#
loop_
_entity_poly.entity_id
_entity_poly.type
_entity_poly.pdbx_seq_one_letter_code
_entity_poly.pdbx_strand_id
1 'polypeptide(L)'
;MATSSSRPVEGELRYGAPNHERRIWLFMRLSGLVMFITVVFHLLYMHVFIGVDNLTFGNIDARWSGPAGVFWRLFDASLLFLGMGHGMNGVRFTINDYVHNKILNFLLTAAVYGLGLFLILLGSLAIVLGAGGLGNLFQRLTG
;
A
#
# COMPACT_ATOMS: atom_id res chain seq x y z
N MET A 1 22.88 35.21 -50.46
CA MET A 1 23.70 34.11 -49.92
C MET A 1 23.09 33.69 -48.59
N ALA A 2 22.25 32.65 -48.60
CA ALA A 2 21.55 32.14 -47.42
C ALA A 2 22.21 30.84 -46.99
N THR A 3 22.74 30.79 -45.77
CA THR A 3 23.25 29.55 -45.16
C THR A 3 22.11 28.87 -44.42
N SER A 4 21.48 27.90 -45.08
CA SER A 4 20.57 26.96 -44.43
C SER A 4 21.40 26.05 -43.51
N SER A 5 21.34 26.30 -42.21
CA SER A 5 21.86 25.39 -41.19
C SER A 5 20.82 24.29 -40.97
N SER A 6 20.85 23.26 -41.82
CA SER A 6 20.11 22.03 -41.58
C SER A 6 20.82 21.22 -40.50
N ARG A 7 20.65 21.63 -39.23
CA ARG A 7 20.89 20.69 -38.14
C ARG A 7 19.81 19.61 -38.25
N PRO A 8 20.16 18.33 -38.37
CA PRO A 8 19.17 17.29 -38.15
C PRO A 8 18.73 17.47 -36.70
N VAL A 9 17.50 17.94 -36.49
CA VAL A 9 16.79 17.69 -35.23
C VAL A 9 16.46 16.21 -35.28
N GLU A 10 17.48 15.38 -35.03
CA GLU A 10 17.26 14.01 -34.60
C GLU A 10 16.60 14.14 -33.24
N GLY A 11 15.28 14.27 -33.29
CA GLY A 11 14.40 13.85 -32.23
C GLY A 11 14.57 12.35 -32.09
N GLU A 12 15.70 11.92 -31.52
CA GLU A 12 15.70 10.76 -30.65
C GLU A 12 14.82 11.15 -29.45
N LEU A 13 13.51 11.12 -29.68
CA LEU A 13 12.58 10.77 -28.63
C LEU A 13 13.08 9.40 -28.18
N ARG A 14 13.90 9.35 -27.12
CA ARG A 14 14.10 8.15 -26.32
C ARG A 14 12.73 7.83 -25.70
N TYR A 15 11.84 7.32 -26.54
CA TYR A 15 10.54 6.82 -26.16
C TYR A 15 10.81 5.51 -25.43
N GLY A 16 11.02 5.65 -24.13
CA GLY A 16 11.46 4.55 -23.30
C GLY A 16 11.98 5.08 -21.98
N ALA A 17 11.08 5.66 -21.17
CA ALA A 17 11.32 5.67 -19.72
C ALA A 17 11.74 4.24 -19.34
N PRO A 18 12.82 4.06 -18.56
CA PRO A 18 13.27 2.74 -18.15
C PRO A 18 12.07 1.92 -17.69
N ASN A 19 11.99 0.65 -18.11
CA ASN A 19 10.86 -0.23 -17.83
C ASN A 19 10.37 -0.14 -16.36
N HIS A 20 11.27 0.11 -15.42
CA HIS A 20 11.02 0.32 -14.01
C HIS A 20 10.20 1.58 -13.69
N GLU A 21 10.52 2.73 -14.26
CA GLU A 21 9.78 3.98 -14.05
C GLU A 21 8.36 3.85 -14.60
N ARG A 22 8.21 3.25 -15.78
CA ARG A 22 6.90 2.94 -16.35
C ARG A 22 6.08 1.99 -15.46
N ARG A 23 6.72 0.97 -14.88
CA ARG A 23 6.06 0.04 -13.93
C ARG A 23 5.58 0.76 -12.67
N ILE A 24 6.42 1.58 -12.05
CA ILE A 24 6.04 2.35 -10.86
C ILE A 24 4.93 3.35 -11.20
N TRP A 25 5.05 4.01 -12.34
CA TRP A 25 4.04 4.94 -12.82
C TRP A 25 2.69 4.23 -12.89
N LEU A 26 2.63 3.09 -13.59
CA LEU A 26 1.41 2.31 -13.76
C LEU A 26 0.86 1.80 -12.42
N PHE A 27 1.74 1.30 -11.54
CA PHE A 27 1.37 0.87 -10.19
C PHE A 27 0.67 1.99 -9.42
N MET A 28 1.20 3.21 -9.38
CA MET A 28 0.61 4.31 -8.63
C MET A 28 -0.79 4.69 -9.13
N ARG A 29 -1.04 4.61 -10.45
CA ARG A 29 -2.34 4.96 -11.04
C ARG A 29 -3.36 3.87 -10.79
N LEU A 30 -3.01 2.62 -11.09
CA LEU A 30 -3.92 1.49 -10.92
C LEU A 30 -4.22 1.22 -9.44
N SER A 31 -3.22 1.28 -8.57
CA SER A 31 -3.43 1.12 -7.12
C SER A 31 -4.33 2.22 -6.58
N GLY A 32 -4.16 3.48 -6.99
CA GLY A 32 -5.04 4.58 -6.57
C GLY A 32 -6.50 4.35 -6.97
N LEU A 33 -6.75 3.88 -8.19
CA LEU A 33 -8.11 3.57 -8.66
C LEU A 33 -8.75 2.42 -7.88
N VAL A 34 -8.01 1.31 -7.70
CA VAL A 34 -8.50 0.16 -6.93
C VAL A 34 -8.73 0.55 -5.47
N MET A 35 -7.79 1.32 -4.89
CA MET A 35 -7.91 1.83 -3.52
C MET A 35 -9.10 2.75 -3.35
N PHE A 36 -9.42 3.62 -4.31
CA PHE A 36 -10.61 4.46 -4.22
C PHE A 36 -11.86 3.61 -3.99
N ILE A 37 -12.03 2.55 -4.77
CA ILE A 37 -13.18 1.65 -4.64
C ILE A 37 -13.13 0.90 -3.30
N THR A 38 -11.99 0.28 -2.96
CA THR A 38 -11.89 -0.55 -1.75
C THR A 38 -11.96 0.27 -0.47
N VAL A 39 -11.29 1.42 -0.40
CA VAL A 39 -11.31 2.31 0.77
C VAL A 39 -12.70 2.90 0.96
N VAL A 40 -13.36 3.40 -0.09
CA VAL A 40 -14.73 3.93 0.03
C VAL A 40 -15.69 2.83 0.49
N PHE A 41 -15.63 1.64 -0.10
CA PHE A 41 -16.45 0.52 0.35
C PHE A 41 -16.14 0.14 1.81
N HIS A 42 -14.86 0.10 2.22
CA HIS A 42 -14.47 -0.16 3.60
C HIS A 42 -15.07 0.86 4.56
N LEU A 43 -14.95 2.15 4.24
CA LEU A 43 -15.48 3.22 5.08
C LEU A 43 -17.00 3.13 5.19
N LEU A 44 -17.71 2.93 4.08
CA LEU A 44 -19.17 2.78 4.10
C LEU A 44 -19.58 1.54 4.91
N TYR A 45 -18.95 0.40 4.67
CA TYR A 45 -19.27 -0.85 5.35
C TYR A 45 -19.03 -0.78 6.87
N MET A 46 -17.87 -0.26 7.28
CA MET A 46 -17.50 -0.20 8.70
C MET A 46 -18.25 0.91 9.45
N HIS A 47 -18.40 2.10 8.87
CA HIS A 47 -18.95 3.24 9.59
C HIS A 47 -20.47 3.43 9.42
N VAL A 48 -21.05 2.99 8.29
CA VAL A 48 -22.49 3.19 8.01
C VAL A 48 -23.27 1.89 8.21
N PHE A 49 -22.82 0.78 7.62
CA PHE A 49 -23.58 -0.48 7.69
C PHE A 49 -23.42 -1.21 9.02
N ILE A 50 -22.18 -1.36 9.52
CA ILE A 50 -21.94 -1.91 10.86
C ILE A 50 -22.23 -0.85 11.91
N GLY A 51 -21.75 0.39 11.67
CA GLY A 51 -21.81 1.47 12.64
C GLY A 51 -20.68 1.37 13.65
N VAL A 52 -20.11 2.52 14.02
CA VAL A 52 -18.98 2.61 14.96
C VAL A 52 -19.31 2.04 16.34
N ASP A 53 -20.58 2.11 16.75
CA ASP A 53 -21.06 1.59 18.03
C ASP A 53 -21.01 0.05 18.09
N ASN A 54 -21.01 -0.62 16.94
CA ASN A 54 -20.95 -2.07 16.83
C ASN A 54 -19.54 -2.59 16.49
N LEU A 55 -18.50 -1.74 16.51
CA LEU A 55 -17.12 -2.14 16.19
C LEU A 55 -16.44 -2.83 17.40
N THR A 56 -17.03 -3.94 17.85
CA THR A 56 -16.49 -4.75 18.93
C THR A 56 -15.58 -5.85 18.41
N PHE A 57 -14.70 -6.37 19.26
CA PHE A 57 -13.82 -7.50 18.92
C PHE A 57 -14.61 -8.73 18.43
N GLY A 58 -15.74 -9.04 19.09
CA GLY A 58 -16.57 -10.18 18.72
C GLY A 58 -17.18 -10.06 17.32
N ASN A 59 -17.55 -8.86 16.91
CA ASN A 59 -18.11 -8.62 15.58
C ASN A 59 -17.05 -8.74 14.47
N ILE A 60 -15.81 -8.33 14.74
CA ILE A 60 -14.68 -8.51 13.81
C ILE A 60 -14.33 -10.00 13.69
N ASP A 61 -14.27 -10.72 14.82
CA ASP A 61 -13.99 -12.16 14.82
C ASP A 61 -15.10 -12.94 14.08
N ALA A 62 -16.37 -12.63 14.33
CA ALA A 62 -17.49 -13.24 13.62
C ALA A 62 -17.42 -12.98 12.10
N ARG A 63 -17.01 -11.78 11.69
CA ARG A 63 -16.81 -11.45 10.26
C ARG A 63 -15.71 -12.31 9.63
N TRP A 64 -14.59 -12.48 10.33
CA TRP A 64 -13.43 -13.23 9.82
C TRP A 64 -13.55 -14.75 9.95
N SER A 65 -14.41 -15.24 10.84
CA SER A 65 -14.64 -16.66 11.10
C SER A 65 -15.93 -17.19 10.45
N GLY A 66 -16.79 -16.32 9.94
CA GLY A 66 -18.02 -16.68 9.24
C GLY A 66 -17.81 -17.27 7.83
N PRO A 67 -18.90 -17.62 7.11
CA PRO A 67 -18.83 -18.28 5.80
C PRO A 67 -18.08 -17.49 4.73
N ALA A 68 -18.13 -16.15 4.80
CA ALA A 68 -17.39 -15.24 3.92
C ALA A 68 -16.06 -14.77 4.53
N GLY A 69 -15.57 -15.40 5.60
CA GLY A 69 -14.39 -14.94 6.35
C GLY A 69 -13.13 -14.82 5.51
N VAL A 70 -12.89 -15.77 4.59
CA VAL A 70 -11.76 -15.72 3.66
C VAL A 70 -11.85 -14.51 2.74
N PHE A 71 -13.05 -14.20 2.23
CA PHE A 71 -13.26 -13.01 1.40
C PHE A 71 -12.93 -11.72 2.18
N TRP A 72 -13.42 -11.58 3.41
CA TRP A 72 -13.13 -10.41 4.24
C TRP A 72 -11.64 -10.26 4.56
N ARG A 73 -10.94 -11.37 4.85
CA ARG A 73 -9.49 -11.36 5.09
C ARG A 73 -8.71 -10.97 3.85
N LEU A 74 -9.10 -11.44 2.67
CA LEU A 74 -8.47 -11.03 1.40
C LEU A 74 -8.76 -9.57 1.08
N PHE A 75 -9.98 -9.09 1.36
CA PHE A 75 -10.34 -7.68 1.22
C PHE A 75 -9.49 -6.79 2.13
N ASP A 76 -9.39 -7.11 3.42
CA ASP A 76 -8.56 -6.37 4.38
C ASP A 76 -7.06 -6.44 4.01
N ALA A 77 -6.60 -7.60 3.53
CA ALA A 77 -5.23 -7.74 3.02
C ALA A 77 -5.00 -6.87 1.78
N SER A 78 -5.97 -6.79 0.87
CA SER A 78 -5.85 -5.93 -0.32
C SER A 78 -5.69 -4.46 0.07
N LEU A 79 -6.43 -3.98 1.07
CA LEU A 79 -6.28 -2.63 1.62
C LEU A 79 -4.92 -2.43 2.28
N LEU A 80 -4.43 -3.41 3.03
CA LEU A 80 -3.12 -3.36 3.68
C LEU A 80 -1.99 -3.24 2.64
N PHE A 81 -1.94 -4.14 1.66
CA PHE A 81 -0.86 -4.19 0.69
C PHE A 81 -0.93 -3.04 -0.32
N LEU A 82 -2.11 -2.72 -0.84
CA LEU A 82 -2.27 -1.60 -1.78
C LEU A 82 -2.06 -0.26 -1.07
N GLY A 83 -2.67 -0.08 0.10
CA GLY A 83 -2.54 1.15 0.89
C GLY A 83 -1.10 1.43 1.30
N MET A 84 -0.43 0.43 1.89
CA MET A 84 0.96 0.61 2.29
C MET A 84 1.88 0.75 1.08
N GLY A 85 1.71 -0.08 0.05
CA GLY A 85 2.51 -0.01 -1.18
C GLY A 85 2.37 1.34 -1.89
N HIS A 86 1.15 1.86 -2.04
CA HIS A 86 0.88 3.16 -2.62
C HIS A 86 1.45 4.29 -1.75
N GLY A 87 1.20 4.26 -0.44
CA GLY A 87 1.66 5.26 0.51
C GLY A 87 3.19 5.36 0.58
N MET A 88 3.90 4.23 0.70
CA MET A 88 5.37 4.20 0.73
C MET A 88 5.98 4.80 -0.54
N ASN A 89 5.44 4.45 -1.72
CA ASN A 89 5.93 5.01 -2.98
C ASN A 89 5.61 6.51 -3.11
N GLY A 90 4.43 6.94 -2.67
CA GLY A 90 4.06 8.35 -2.61
C GLY A 90 5.02 9.17 -1.74
N VAL A 91 5.27 8.71 -0.51
CA VAL A 91 6.19 9.38 0.42
C VAL A 91 7.63 9.37 -0.12
N ARG A 92 8.06 8.30 -0.80
CA ARG A 92 9.37 8.27 -1.49
C ARG A 92 9.48 9.39 -2.53
N PHE A 93 8.43 9.65 -3.32
CA PHE A 93 8.45 10.77 -4.27
C PHE A 93 8.59 12.10 -3.55
N THR A 94 7.79 12.34 -2.51
CA THR A 94 7.91 13.55 -1.67
C THR A 94 9.33 13.71 -1.09
N ILE A 95 9.93 12.65 -0.55
CA ILE A 95 11.30 12.71 0.00
C ILE A 95 12.29 13.10 -1.10
N ASN A 96 12.18 12.52 -2.29
CA ASN A 96 13.09 12.83 -3.40
C ASN A 96 12.93 14.26 -3.92
N ASP A 97 11.72 14.82 -3.84
CA ASP A 97 11.44 16.17 -4.33
C ASP A 97 11.86 17.26 -3.33
N TYR A 98 11.81 16.98 -2.03
CA TYR A 98 12.04 17.99 -0.98
C TYR A 98 13.36 17.83 -0.21
N VAL A 99 13.97 16.64 -0.17
CA VAL A 99 15.18 16.37 0.63
C VAL A 99 16.41 16.21 -0.25
N HIS A 100 17.17 17.31 -0.37
CA HIS A 100 18.37 17.39 -1.21
C HIS A 100 19.64 16.81 -0.54
N ASN A 101 19.67 16.73 0.79
CA ASN A 101 20.78 16.10 1.50
C ASN A 101 20.72 14.58 1.30
N LYS A 102 21.75 14.01 0.66
CA LYS A 102 21.80 12.59 0.28
C LYS A 102 21.67 11.63 1.46
N ILE A 103 22.32 11.94 2.59
CA ILE A 103 22.26 11.09 3.79
C ILE A 103 20.85 11.14 4.39
N LEU A 104 20.29 12.35 4.53
CA LEU A 104 18.94 12.51 5.08
C LEU A 104 17.87 11.86 4.20
N ASN A 105 17.98 12.02 2.88
CA ASN A 105 17.08 11.37 1.92
C ASN A 105 17.12 9.84 2.07
N PHE A 106 18.33 9.26 2.13
CA PHE A 106 18.51 7.82 2.34
C PHE A 106 17.90 7.35 3.67
N LEU A 107 18.20 8.03 4.78
CA LEU A 107 17.69 7.67 6.10
C LEU A 107 16.17 7.74 6.18
N LEU A 108 15.56 8.81 5.64
CA LEU A 108 14.10 8.96 5.60
C LEU A 108 13.45 7.89 4.73
N THR A 109 14.01 7.63 3.55
CA THR A 109 13.51 6.59 2.66
C THR A 109 13.61 5.20 3.32
N ALA A 110 14.73 4.89 3.97
CA ALA A 110 14.92 3.66 4.72
C ALA A 110 13.94 3.54 5.89
N ALA A 111 13.69 4.63 6.63
CA ALA A 111 12.72 4.66 7.71
C ALA A 111 11.30 4.38 7.22
N VAL A 112 10.89 4.98 6.08
CA VAL A 112 9.57 4.75 5.48
C VAL A 112 9.38 3.30 5.06
N TYR A 113 10.35 2.71 4.35
CA TYR A 113 10.26 1.31 3.95
C TYR A 113 10.39 0.35 5.13
N GLY A 114 11.22 0.66 6.12
CA GLY A 114 11.35 -0.13 7.35
C GLY A 114 10.06 -0.15 8.16
N LEU A 115 9.46 1.01 8.40
CA LEU A 115 8.18 1.13 9.08
C LEU A 115 7.06 0.47 8.27
N GLY A 116 7.00 0.70 6.96
CA GLY A 116 5.99 0.09 6.11
C GLY A 116 6.07 -1.43 6.06
N LEU A 117 7.29 -2.00 5.99
CA LEU A 117 7.51 -3.45 6.11
C LEU A 117 7.06 -3.96 7.48
N PHE A 118 7.44 -3.29 8.56
CA PHE A 118 7.01 -3.65 9.91
C PHE A 118 5.47 -3.70 10.03
N LEU A 119 4.78 -2.67 9.55
CA LEU A 119 3.31 -2.60 9.58
C LEU A 119 2.64 -3.64 8.68
N ILE A 120 3.21 -3.94 7.51
CA ILE A 120 2.72 -5.03 6.64
C ILE A 120 2.83 -6.37 7.35
N LEU A 121 3.97 -6.66 8.00
CA LEU A 121 4.17 -7.91 8.72
C LEU A 121 3.21 -8.02 9.91
N LEU A 122 3.09 -6.96 10.71
CA LEU A 122 2.17 -6.90 11.85
C LEU A 122 0.70 -7.10 11.40
N GLY A 123 0.29 -6.38 10.35
CA GLY A 123 -1.07 -6.47 9.80
C GLY A 123 -1.35 -7.83 9.18
N SER A 124 -0.38 -8.40 8.45
CA SER A 124 -0.50 -9.75 7.87
C SER A 124 -0.62 -10.81 8.96
N LEU A 125 0.17 -10.68 10.04
CA LEU A 125 0.09 -11.56 11.21
C LEU A 125 -1.31 -11.50 11.84
N ALA A 126 -1.85 -10.30 12.02
CA ALA A 126 -3.20 -10.10 12.55
C ALA A 126 -4.28 -10.72 11.65
N ILE A 127 -4.18 -10.56 10.32
CA ILE A 127 -5.13 -11.10 9.34
C ILE A 127 -5.03 -12.62 9.26
N VAL A 128 -3.85 -13.22 9.36
CA VAL A 128 -3.66 -14.68 9.27
C VAL A 128 -4.12 -15.36 10.55
N LEU A 129 -3.64 -14.89 11.70
CA LEU A 129 -3.98 -15.52 12.97
C LEU A 129 -5.43 -15.24 13.37
N GLY A 130 -5.94 -14.05 13.05
CA GLY A 130 -7.23 -13.59 13.57
C GLY A 130 -7.27 -13.57 15.10
N ALA A 131 -8.46 -13.31 15.64
CA ALA A 131 -8.72 -13.25 17.08
C ALA A 131 -8.41 -14.58 17.81
N GLY A 132 -8.88 -15.70 17.27
CA GLY A 132 -8.67 -17.02 17.88
C GLY A 132 -7.23 -17.55 17.77
N GLY A 133 -6.51 -17.24 16.69
CA GLY A 133 -5.17 -17.77 16.45
C GLY A 133 -4.10 -17.18 17.37
N LEU A 134 -4.19 -15.89 17.70
CA LEU A 134 -3.25 -15.22 18.62
C LEU A 134 -3.38 -15.74 20.06
N GLY A 135 -4.61 -15.92 20.55
CA GLY A 135 -4.85 -16.47 21.89
C GLY A 135 -4.34 -17.91 22.03
N ASN A 136 -4.59 -18.73 21.01
CA ASN A 136 -4.14 -20.13 20.97
C ASN A 136 -2.62 -20.25 20.85
N LEU A 137 -1.97 -19.36 20.09
CA LEU A 137 -0.51 -19.34 19.96
C LEU A 137 0.17 -18.93 21.26
N PHE A 138 -0.35 -17.90 21.95
CA PHE A 138 0.19 -17.45 23.23
C PHE A 138 0.09 -18.55 24.29
N GLN A 139 -1.08 -19.20 24.43
CA GLN A 139 -1.26 -20.34 25.33
C GLN A 139 -0.31 -21.51 25.05
N ARG A 140 0.06 -21.74 23.79
CA ARG A 140 1.01 -22.80 23.39
C ARG A 140 2.47 -22.45 23.66
N LEU A 141 2.81 -21.16 23.74
CA LEU A 141 4.19 -20.69 23.94
C LEU A 141 4.51 -20.40 25.41
N THR A 142 3.49 -20.14 26.23
CA THR A 142 3.63 -19.89 27.67
C THR A 142 3.15 -21.04 28.54
N GLY A 143 2.84 -22.19 27.93
CA GLY A 143 2.39 -23.42 28.59
C GLY A 143 3.45 -24.51 28.56
#